data_AF-A0A1F8U170-F1
#
_entry.id   AF-A0A1F8U170-F1
#
_cell.length_a   1.000
_cell.length_b   1.000
_cell.length_c   1.000
_cell.angle_alpha   90.00
_cell.angle_beta   90.00
_cell.angle_gamma   90.00
#
_symmetry.space_group_name_H-M   'P 1'
#
loop_
_entity.id
_entity.type
_entity.pdbx_description
1 polymer ?
#
loop_
_entity_poly.entity_id
_entity_poly.type
_entity_poly.pdbx_seq_one_letter_code
_entity_poly.pdbx_strand_id
1 'polypeptide(L)'
;MTNLFWYVSLAIIGVVSAAYAIYKKRGIYKVSTLLVFYLFTACFTWIGEFIVLGLFNAYAYKTGLLTDPWAQNLLGHLLINTTLYPSAAIVMVTYSLRYGWIFSVATIFTLLEYLFVNLRIYEQHWWRYYMTFIAVVIFLSIYHQWFTKMNQRRYGSTRAITFYFVAMIIIHFPAPLLLLLGKQYYQISLINNLVGNLFLSSIIIIFFYHLIEAFLLVLCTCVLKKWYWKLLPFIISVIVQISFVKMNILIIKNSWSLVYTLLIYELFIAIFILIEKYTLKPDFSKLK
;
A
#
# COMPACT_ATOMS: atom_id res chain seq x y z
N MET A 1 -12.19 -7.85 -25.27
CA MET A 1 -12.32 -6.95 -24.10
C MET A 1 -11.02 -7.02 -23.33
N THR A 2 -10.44 -5.89 -22.95
CA THR A 2 -9.18 -5.87 -22.19
C THR A 2 -9.38 -6.53 -20.82
N ASN A 3 -8.50 -7.44 -20.43
CA ASN A 3 -8.56 -8.14 -19.14
C ASN A 3 -8.69 -7.18 -17.94
N LEU A 4 -8.17 -5.95 -18.09
CA LEU A 4 -8.30 -4.82 -17.17
C LEU A 4 -9.72 -4.61 -16.62
N PHE A 5 -10.77 -4.89 -17.41
CA PHE A 5 -12.15 -4.78 -16.95
C PHE A 5 -12.43 -5.56 -15.66
N TRP A 6 -11.91 -6.79 -15.55
CA TRP A 6 -12.09 -7.63 -14.38
C TRP A 6 -11.41 -7.04 -13.14
N TYR A 7 -10.18 -6.54 -13.31
CA TYR A 7 -9.42 -5.89 -12.24
C TYR A 7 -10.10 -4.62 -11.73
N VAL A 8 -10.54 -3.76 -12.65
CA VAL A 8 -11.23 -2.52 -12.30
C VAL A 8 -12.58 -2.80 -11.64
N SER A 9 -13.32 -3.81 -12.12
CA SER A 9 -14.60 -4.20 -11.51
C SER A 9 -14.43 -4.66 -10.06
N LEU A 10 -13.45 -5.52 -9.79
CA LEU A 10 -13.14 -5.92 -8.40
C LEU A 10 -12.66 -4.76 -7.56
N ALA A 11 -11.86 -3.86 -8.13
CA ALA A 11 -11.40 -2.68 -7.43
C ALA A 11 -12.56 -1.76 -7.00
N ILE A 12 -13.51 -1.52 -7.92
CA ILE A 12 -14.73 -0.75 -7.63
C ILE A 12 -15.56 -1.45 -6.55
N ILE A 13 -15.79 -2.76 -6.66
CA ILE A 13 -16.53 -3.53 -5.65
C ILE A 13 -15.89 -3.37 -4.27
N GLY A 14 -14.56 -3.49 -4.19
CA GLY A 14 -13.81 -3.27 -2.95
C GLY A 14 -14.06 -1.88 -2.38
N VAL A 15 -13.71 -0.84 -3.15
CA VAL A 15 -13.82 0.58 -2.70
C VAL A 15 -15.26 0.92 -2.29
N VAL A 16 -16.25 0.53 -3.08
CA VAL A 16 -17.67 0.78 -2.77
C VAL A 16 -18.08 0.06 -1.50
N SER A 17 -17.67 -1.19 -1.30
CA SER A 17 -17.96 -1.94 -0.08
C SER A 17 -17.35 -1.30 1.16
N ALA A 18 -16.08 -0.86 1.09
CA ALA A 18 -15.42 -0.15 2.17
C ALA A 18 -16.10 1.20 2.46
N ALA A 19 -16.38 2.00 1.42
CA ALA A 19 -17.04 3.28 1.55
C ALA A 19 -18.43 3.15 2.18
N TYR A 20 -19.21 2.15 1.73
CA TYR A 20 -20.52 1.85 2.30
C TYR A 20 -20.42 1.42 3.77
N ALA A 21 -19.49 0.54 4.13
CA ALA A 21 -19.27 0.11 5.50
C ALA A 21 -18.87 1.28 6.42
N ILE A 22 -17.92 2.12 5.97
CA ILE A 22 -17.50 3.33 6.67
C ILE A 22 -18.69 4.29 6.85
N TYR A 23 -19.44 4.55 5.78
CA TYR A 23 -20.61 5.43 5.83
C TYR A 23 -21.64 4.89 6.83
N LYS A 24 -22.01 3.61 6.76
CA LYS A 24 -23.03 3.02 7.62
C LYS A 24 -22.61 2.99 9.09
N LYS A 25 -21.31 2.87 9.37
CA LYS A 25 -20.76 2.70 10.72
C LYS A 25 -20.10 3.96 11.30
N ARG A 26 -20.26 5.12 10.64
CA ARG A 26 -19.73 6.43 11.07
C ARG A 26 -20.23 6.92 12.43
N GLY A 27 -21.39 6.44 12.89
CA GLY A 27 -21.92 6.74 14.22
C GLY A 27 -21.26 5.94 15.35
N ILE A 28 -20.62 4.81 15.03
CA ILE A 28 -19.97 3.92 15.99
C ILE A 28 -18.45 4.18 16.01
N TYR A 29 -17.85 4.28 14.83
CA TYR A 29 -16.42 4.51 14.67
C TYR A 29 -16.17 5.85 13.98
N LYS A 30 -15.12 6.56 14.41
CA LYS A 30 -14.68 7.78 13.71
C LYS A 30 -14.24 7.42 12.30
N VAL A 31 -14.75 8.13 11.30
CA VAL A 31 -14.39 7.94 9.88
C VAL A 31 -12.87 7.97 9.69
N SER A 32 -12.19 8.92 10.34
CA SER A 32 -10.73 9.03 10.27
C SER A 32 -9.99 7.79 10.80
N THR A 33 -10.51 7.12 11.84
CA THR A 33 -9.94 5.86 12.35
C THR A 33 -10.09 4.73 11.33
N LEU A 34 -11.24 4.66 10.65
CA LEU A 34 -11.47 3.65 9.62
C LEU A 34 -10.61 3.91 8.38
N LEU A 35 -10.44 5.16 7.96
CA LEU A 35 -9.55 5.50 6.83
C LEU A 35 -8.09 5.19 7.13
N VAL A 36 -7.61 5.49 8.34
CA VAL A 36 -6.26 5.11 8.77
C VAL A 36 -6.09 3.59 8.79
N PHE A 37 -7.11 2.85 9.25
CA PHE A 37 -7.09 1.38 9.22
C PHE A 37 -7.06 0.82 7.80
N TYR A 38 -7.81 1.44 6.87
CA TYR A 38 -7.79 1.07 5.45
C TYR A 38 -6.39 1.24 4.84
N LEU A 39 -5.76 2.40 5.05
CA LEU A 39 -4.40 2.65 4.56
C LEU A 39 -3.37 1.72 5.20
N PHE A 40 -3.53 1.45 6.50
CA PHE A 40 -2.68 0.51 7.24
C PHE A 40 -2.75 -0.91 6.67
N THR A 41 -3.96 -1.42 6.44
CA THR A 41 -4.20 -2.75 5.86
C THR A 41 -3.75 -2.83 4.39
N ALA A 42 -3.95 -1.77 3.61
CA ALA A 42 -3.48 -1.69 2.23
C ALA A 42 -1.95 -1.77 2.16
N CYS A 43 -1.21 -1.04 3.00
CA CYS A 43 0.25 -1.09 2.99
C CYS A 43 0.81 -2.50 3.21
N PHE A 44 0.16 -3.27 4.08
CA PHE A 44 0.63 -4.61 4.36
C PHE A 44 0.44 -5.56 3.18
N THR A 45 -0.64 -5.40 2.42
CA THR A 45 -0.85 -6.15 1.18
C THR A 45 0.19 -5.77 0.13
N TRP A 46 0.64 -4.51 0.10
CA TRP A 46 1.76 -4.06 -0.75
C TRP A 46 3.08 -4.70 -0.37
N ILE A 47 3.37 -4.83 0.92
CA ILE A 47 4.58 -5.51 1.39
C ILE A 47 4.50 -7.01 1.08
N GLY A 48 3.34 -7.64 1.32
CA GLY A 48 3.11 -9.04 1.00
C GLY A 48 3.29 -9.32 -0.50
N GLU A 49 2.73 -8.47 -1.35
CA GLU A 49 2.93 -8.52 -2.80
C GLU A 49 4.39 -8.35 -3.18
N PHE A 50 5.07 -7.35 -2.63
CA PHE A 50 6.48 -7.11 -2.94
C PHE A 50 7.34 -8.34 -2.64
N ILE A 51 7.09 -9.00 -1.50
CA ILE A 51 7.80 -10.23 -1.14
C ILE A 51 7.44 -11.34 -2.12
N VAL A 52 6.15 -11.68 -2.25
CA VAL A 52 5.69 -12.88 -2.97
C VAL A 52 5.85 -12.72 -4.48
N LEU A 53 5.38 -11.62 -5.05
CA LEU A 53 5.46 -11.34 -6.48
C LEU A 53 6.79 -10.66 -6.84
N GLY A 54 7.16 -9.57 -6.17
CA GLY A 54 8.34 -8.79 -6.52
C GLY A 54 9.65 -9.57 -6.41
N LEU A 55 9.89 -10.21 -5.26
CA LEU A 55 11.15 -10.92 -5.01
C LEU A 55 11.13 -12.37 -5.52
N PHE A 56 9.99 -13.05 -5.40
CA PHE A 56 9.90 -14.49 -5.67
C PHE A 56 9.09 -14.86 -6.91
N ASN A 57 8.50 -13.90 -7.63
CA ASN A 57 7.74 -14.13 -8.85
C ASN A 57 6.71 -15.26 -8.70
N ALA A 58 5.87 -15.21 -7.66
CA ALA A 58 4.97 -16.33 -7.33
C ALA A 58 3.84 -16.58 -8.31
N TYR A 59 3.43 -15.53 -9.03
CA TYR A 59 2.35 -15.51 -10.01
C TYR A 59 2.53 -14.32 -10.96
N ALA A 60 1.61 -14.13 -11.89
CA ALA A 60 1.58 -12.95 -12.76
C ALA A 60 0.14 -12.48 -13.03
N TYR A 61 -0.09 -11.17 -12.93
CA TYR A 61 -1.30 -10.51 -13.41
C TYR A 61 -1.19 -10.18 -14.89
N LYS A 62 -2.22 -10.50 -15.66
CA LYS A 62 -2.31 -10.20 -17.10
C LYS A 62 -3.41 -9.18 -17.34
N THR A 63 -3.13 -7.91 -17.04
CA THR A 63 -4.09 -6.81 -17.22
C THR A 63 -4.38 -6.51 -18.69
N GLY A 64 -3.48 -6.89 -19.60
CA GLY A 64 -3.63 -6.71 -21.05
C GLY A 64 -3.57 -5.26 -21.53
N LEU A 65 -3.26 -4.30 -20.64
CA LEU A 65 -3.11 -2.88 -20.99
C LEU A 65 -1.67 -2.53 -21.38
N LEU A 66 -0.69 -3.13 -20.69
CA LEU A 66 0.73 -2.82 -20.83
C LEU A 66 1.45 -4.02 -21.46
N THR A 67 2.52 -3.76 -22.21
CA THR A 67 3.28 -4.81 -22.89
C THR A 67 4.23 -5.54 -21.95
N ASP A 68 4.91 -4.80 -21.07
CA ASP A 68 5.86 -5.38 -20.11
C ASP A 68 5.14 -6.18 -19.00
N PRO A 69 5.55 -7.44 -18.74
CA PRO A 69 4.90 -8.27 -17.71
C PRO A 69 4.96 -7.69 -16.30
N TRP A 70 6.08 -7.03 -15.93
CA TRP A 70 6.23 -6.41 -14.61
C TRP A 70 5.40 -5.15 -14.48
N ALA A 71 5.20 -4.41 -15.57
CA ALA A 71 4.26 -3.29 -15.60
C ALA A 71 2.80 -3.77 -15.43
N GLN A 72 2.43 -4.88 -16.07
CA GLN A 72 1.10 -5.49 -15.85
C GLN A 72 0.93 -5.98 -14.42
N ASN A 73 1.94 -6.63 -13.86
CA ASN A 73 1.99 -7.05 -12.46
C ASN A 73 1.80 -5.87 -11.52
N LEU A 74 2.54 -4.79 -11.74
CA LEU A 74 2.43 -3.59 -10.92
C LEU A 74 1.03 -2.97 -10.99
N LEU A 75 0.43 -2.88 -12.18
CA LEU A 75 -0.93 -2.36 -12.34
C LEU A 75 -1.98 -3.26 -11.65
N GLY A 76 -1.89 -4.57 -11.84
CA GLY A 76 -2.79 -5.54 -11.19
C GLY A 76 -2.69 -5.47 -9.67
N HIS A 77 -1.45 -5.38 -9.16
CA HIS A 77 -1.16 -5.16 -7.75
C HIS A 77 -1.83 -3.89 -7.22
N LEU A 78 -1.59 -2.74 -7.85
CA LEU A 78 -2.16 -1.45 -7.43
C LEU A 78 -3.69 -1.48 -7.41
N LEU A 79 -4.33 -2.17 -8.36
CA LEU A 79 -5.78 -2.29 -8.41
C LEU A 79 -6.31 -3.18 -7.28
N ILE A 80 -5.82 -4.42 -7.14
CA ILE A 80 -6.44 -5.42 -6.26
C ILE A 80 -6.01 -5.27 -4.81
N ASN A 81 -4.71 -5.05 -4.55
CA ASN A 81 -4.19 -5.03 -3.19
C ASN A 81 -4.53 -3.71 -2.46
N THR A 82 -4.58 -2.59 -3.18
CA THR A 82 -5.00 -1.31 -2.59
C THR A 82 -6.49 -1.27 -2.27
N THR A 83 -7.30 -2.13 -2.91
CA THR A 83 -8.76 -2.05 -2.81
C THR A 83 -9.36 -3.25 -2.10
N LEU A 84 -9.24 -4.46 -2.65
CA LEU A 84 -10.05 -5.61 -2.26
C LEU A 84 -9.74 -6.10 -0.84
N TYR A 85 -8.46 -6.33 -0.55
CA TYR A 85 -7.99 -6.77 0.78
C TYR A 85 -8.30 -5.78 1.92
N PRO A 86 -7.92 -4.48 1.83
CA PRO A 86 -8.25 -3.52 2.88
C PRO A 86 -9.76 -3.29 3.02
N SER A 87 -10.53 -3.44 1.93
CA SER A 87 -12.00 -3.38 2.00
C SER A 87 -12.60 -4.54 2.77
N ALA A 88 -12.10 -5.76 2.54
CA ALA A 88 -12.50 -6.93 3.32
C ALA A 88 -12.18 -6.74 4.81
N ALA A 89 -11.00 -6.20 5.14
CA ALA A 89 -10.63 -5.88 6.52
C ALA A 89 -11.58 -4.85 7.15
N ILE A 90 -11.94 -3.78 6.41
CA ILE A 90 -12.92 -2.78 6.87
C ILE A 90 -14.28 -3.42 7.15
N VAL A 91 -14.81 -4.22 6.22
CA VAL A 91 -16.10 -4.89 6.40
C VAL A 91 -16.07 -5.80 7.63
N MET A 92 -15.01 -6.60 7.78
CA MET A 92 -14.84 -7.49 8.93
C MET A 92 -14.91 -6.76 10.26
N VAL A 93 -14.16 -5.66 10.42
CA VAL A 93 -14.07 -4.96 11.71
C VAL A 93 -15.28 -4.07 12.00
N THR A 94 -15.84 -3.42 10.98
CA THR A 94 -16.96 -2.48 11.15
C THR A 94 -18.29 -3.18 11.44
N TYR A 95 -18.46 -4.41 10.98
CA TYR A 95 -19.60 -5.27 11.31
C TYR A 95 -19.31 -6.25 12.46
N SER A 96 -18.10 -6.21 13.04
CA SER A 96 -17.69 -7.08 14.15
C SER A 96 -17.94 -8.57 13.83
N LEU A 97 -17.60 -8.97 12.61
CA LEU A 97 -17.86 -10.32 12.13
C LEU A 97 -16.95 -11.33 12.87
N ARG A 98 -17.54 -12.46 13.28
CA ARG A 98 -16.82 -13.55 13.98
C ARG A 98 -15.80 -14.23 13.05
N TYR A 99 -14.86 -14.96 13.64
CA TYR A 99 -13.82 -15.72 12.92
C TYR A 99 -14.37 -16.67 11.83
N GLY A 100 -15.60 -17.19 11.95
CA GLY A 100 -16.23 -17.99 10.88
C GLY A 100 -16.35 -17.24 9.55
N TRP A 101 -16.57 -15.92 9.58
CA TRP A 101 -16.62 -15.09 8.38
C TRP A 101 -15.26 -14.92 7.71
N ILE A 102 -14.16 -15.05 8.45
CA ILE A 102 -12.80 -15.01 7.87
C ILE A 102 -12.62 -16.16 6.87
N PHE A 103 -13.06 -17.36 7.22
CA PHE A 103 -13.01 -18.51 6.31
C PHE A 103 -13.91 -18.33 5.08
N SER A 104 -15.06 -17.67 5.24
CA SER A 104 -15.96 -17.34 4.13
C SER A 104 -15.31 -16.36 3.15
N VAL A 105 -14.70 -15.28 3.68
CA VAL A 105 -13.95 -14.31 2.84
C VAL A 105 -12.75 -14.97 2.18
N ALA A 106 -11.98 -15.78 2.90
CA ALA A 106 -10.86 -16.53 2.33
C ALA A 106 -11.30 -17.44 1.17
N THR A 107 -12.42 -18.14 1.33
CA THR A 107 -13.03 -18.96 0.26
C THR A 107 -13.38 -18.11 -0.96
N ILE A 108 -14.00 -16.94 -0.76
CA ILE A 108 -14.34 -16.02 -1.87
C ILE A 108 -13.08 -15.58 -2.62
N PHE A 109 -12.01 -15.20 -1.91
CA PHE A 109 -10.76 -14.79 -2.54
C PHE A 109 -10.12 -15.93 -3.34
N THR A 110 -10.11 -17.15 -2.80
CA THR A 110 -9.62 -18.33 -3.52
C THR A 110 -10.47 -18.64 -4.76
N LEU A 111 -11.79 -18.49 -4.69
CA LEU A 111 -12.68 -18.68 -5.85
C LEU A 111 -12.47 -17.59 -6.92
N LEU A 112 -12.21 -16.35 -6.51
CA LEU A 112 -11.85 -15.27 -7.45
C LEU A 112 -10.52 -15.56 -8.14
N GLU A 113 -9.51 -16.05 -7.42
CA GLU A 113 -8.25 -16.48 -8.01
C GLU A 113 -8.46 -17.63 -9.00
N TYR A 114 -9.23 -18.65 -8.62
CA TYR A 114 -9.59 -19.76 -9.50
C TYR A 114 -10.28 -19.29 -10.78
N LEU A 115 -11.23 -18.35 -10.66
CA LEU A 115 -11.89 -17.72 -11.80
C LEU A 115 -10.87 -16.98 -12.69
N PHE A 116 -9.94 -16.23 -12.10
CA PHE A 116 -8.93 -15.47 -12.85
C PHE A 116 -7.94 -16.36 -13.59
N VAL A 117 -7.56 -17.50 -13.01
CA VAL A 117 -6.76 -18.53 -13.69
C VAL A 117 -7.52 -19.11 -14.88
N ASN A 118 -8.79 -19.48 -14.70
CA ASN A 118 -9.61 -20.06 -15.76
C ASN A 118 -9.86 -19.07 -16.91
N LEU A 119 -10.01 -17.78 -16.61
CA LEU A 119 -10.11 -16.72 -17.60
C LEU A 119 -8.76 -16.38 -18.27
N ARG A 120 -7.66 -17.02 -17.85
CA ARG A 120 -6.29 -16.77 -18.31
C ARG A 120 -5.81 -15.34 -18.11
N ILE A 121 -6.39 -14.64 -17.14
CA ILE A 121 -6.01 -13.27 -16.75
C ILE A 121 -5.05 -13.26 -15.57
N TYR A 122 -4.87 -14.39 -14.89
CA TYR A 122 -3.89 -14.59 -13.83
C TYR A 122 -3.17 -15.91 -14.05
N GLU A 123 -1.87 -15.95 -13.77
CA GLU A 123 -1.04 -17.14 -13.94
C GLU A 123 -0.33 -17.47 -12.63
N GLN A 124 -0.46 -18.70 -12.18
CA GLN A 124 0.26 -19.20 -11.00
C GLN A 124 1.61 -19.77 -11.45
N HIS A 125 2.70 -19.36 -10.79
CA HIS A 125 3.99 -20.04 -10.94
C HIS A 125 4.15 -21.08 -9.83
N TRP A 126 4.48 -20.63 -8.62
CA TRP A 126 4.56 -21.49 -7.43
C TRP A 126 3.47 -21.20 -6.39
N TRP A 127 2.80 -20.06 -6.47
CA TRP A 127 1.67 -19.74 -5.60
C TRP A 127 0.47 -20.62 -5.92
N ARG A 128 -0.05 -21.34 -4.94
CA ARG A 128 -1.20 -22.25 -5.10
C ARG A 128 -2.43 -21.69 -4.41
N TYR A 129 -3.62 -22.12 -4.84
CA TYR A 129 -4.91 -21.65 -4.30
C TYR A 129 -5.02 -21.73 -2.77
N TYR A 130 -4.48 -22.79 -2.15
CA TYR A 130 -4.50 -22.94 -0.69
C TYR A 130 -3.64 -21.87 0.02
N MET A 131 -2.61 -21.33 -0.64
CA MET A 131 -1.77 -20.26 -0.08
C MET A 131 -2.54 -18.95 0.02
N THR A 132 -3.37 -18.61 -0.98
CA THR A 132 -4.30 -17.46 -0.89
C THR A 132 -5.28 -17.62 0.27
N PHE A 133 -5.86 -18.81 0.41
CA PHE A 133 -6.77 -19.08 1.51
C PHE A 133 -6.10 -18.84 2.87
N ILE A 134 -4.92 -19.45 3.08
CA ILE A 134 -4.14 -19.31 4.31
C ILE A 134 -3.73 -17.84 4.54
N ALA A 135 -3.24 -17.16 3.50
CA ALA A 135 -2.80 -15.77 3.58
C ALA A 135 -3.95 -14.83 3.98
N VAL A 136 -5.15 -15.01 3.41
CA VAL A 136 -6.34 -14.21 3.77
C VAL A 136 -6.79 -14.51 5.19
N VAL A 137 -6.76 -15.77 5.63
CA VAL A 137 -7.09 -16.14 7.02
C VAL A 137 -6.13 -15.47 8.01
N ILE A 138 -4.82 -15.55 7.76
CA ILE A 138 -3.79 -14.92 8.60
C ILE A 138 -3.97 -13.40 8.61
N PHE A 139 -4.11 -12.79 7.43
CA PHE A 139 -4.29 -11.36 7.26
C PHE A 139 -5.50 -10.86 8.07
N LEU A 140 -6.71 -11.38 7.81
CA LEU A 140 -7.91 -10.91 8.50
C LEU A 140 -7.86 -11.17 10.00
N SER A 141 -7.24 -12.27 10.45
CA SER A 141 -7.09 -12.58 11.88
C SER A 141 -6.21 -11.56 12.60
N ILE A 142 -5.06 -11.22 12.01
CA ILE A 142 -4.13 -10.22 12.54
C ILE A 142 -4.83 -8.86 12.60
N TYR A 143 -5.48 -8.44 11.51
CA TYR A 143 -6.06 -7.11 11.40
C TYR A 143 -7.35 -6.93 12.22
N HIS A 144 -8.10 -7.99 12.44
CA HIS A 144 -9.22 -7.98 13.39
C HIS A 144 -8.76 -7.65 14.82
N GLN A 145 -7.68 -8.30 15.27
CA GLN A 145 -7.09 -8.02 16.59
C GLN A 145 -6.44 -6.63 16.63
N TRP A 146 -5.71 -6.25 15.57
CA TRP A 146 -5.03 -4.97 15.51
C TRP A 146 -6.00 -3.79 15.54
N PHE A 147 -7.14 -3.89 14.85
CA PHE A 147 -8.17 -2.84 14.88
C PHE A 147 -8.66 -2.57 16.30
N THR A 148 -8.91 -3.63 17.07
CA THR A 148 -9.31 -3.51 18.48
C THR A 148 -8.25 -2.76 19.29
N LYS A 149 -6.98 -3.13 19.12
CA LYS A 149 -5.85 -2.47 19.77
C LYS A 149 -5.71 -1.00 19.36
N MET A 150 -5.83 -0.70 18.06
CA MET A 150 -5.75 0.67 17.52
C MET A 150 -6.91 1.54 18.01
N ASN A 151 -8.12 1.00 18.09
CA ASN A 151 -9.29 1.76 18.52
C ASN A 151 -9.26 2.06 20.03
N GLN A 152 -8.78 1.12 20.85
CA GLN A 152 -8.67 1.26 22.30
C GLN A 152 -7.40 2.03 22.73
N ARG A 153 -6.22 1.68 22.17
CA ARG A 153 -4.91 2.23 22.53
C ARG A 153 -4.39 3.14 21.42
N ARG A 154 -4.82 4.40 21.44
CA ARG A 154 -4.46 5.43 20.45
C ARG A 154 -3.11 6.12 20.72
N TYR A 155 -2.16 5.43 21.35
CA TYR A 155 -0.85 5.98 21.72
C TYR A 155 0.24 4.90 21.73
N GLY A 156 1.49 5.32 21.94
CA GLY A 156 2.65 4.42 22.07
C GLY A 156 2.99 3.66 20.77
N SER A 157 3.50 2.44 20.92
CA SER A 157 3.99 1.62 19.80
C SER A 157 2.91 1.24 18.80
N THR A 158 1.65 1.05 19.23
CA THR A 158 0.55 0.71 18.32
C THR A 158 0.28 1.85 17.34
N ARG A 159 0.29 3.09 17.85
CA ARG A 159 0.16 4.29 17.02
C ARG A 159 1.34 4.45 16.07
N ALA A 160 2.57 4.32 16.58
CA ALA A 160 3.79 4.48 15.78
C ALA A 160 3.87 3.43 14.64
N ILE A 161 3.61 2.17 14.94
CA ILE A 161 3.60 1.09 13.93
C ILE A 161 2.51 1.34 12.89
N THR A 162 1.28 1.67 13.32
CA THR A 162 0.18 1.97 12.39
C THR A 162 0.56 3.11 11.45
N PHE A 163 1.11 4.20 11.98
CA PHE A 163 1.54 5.33 11.15
C PHE A 163 2.78 5.04 10.31
N TYR A 164 3.63 4.09 10.67
CA TYR A 164 4.76 3.69 9.83
C TYR A 164 4.29 3.06 8.52
N PHE A 165 3.36 2.13 8.59
CA PHE A 165 2.76 1.53 7.40
C PHE A 165 1.89 2.53 6.62
N VAL A 166 1.16 3.43 7.32
CA VAL A 166 0.40 4.50 6.65
C VAL A 166 1.33 5.50 5.95
N ALA A 167 2.45 5.87 6.57
CA ALA A 167 3.48 6.70 5.96
C ALA A 167 4.03 6.03 4.71
N MET A 168 4.40 4.75 4.84
CA MET A 168 4.94 3.96 3.75
C MET A 168 4.02 3.94 2.53
N ILE A 169 2.73 3.58 2.67
CA ILE A 169 1.84 3.56 1.51
C ILE A 169 1.61 4.95 0.92
N ILE A 170 1.47 6.00 1.75
CA ILE A 170 1.22 7.36 1.26
C ILE A 170 2.42 7.84 0.44
N ILE A 171 3.63 7.82 0.99
CA ILE A 171 4.80 8.35 0.28
C ILE A 171 5.22 7.43 -0.88
N HIS A 172 4.95 6.12 -0.78
CA HIS A 172 5.28 5.19 -1.85
C HIS A 172 4.34 5.30 -3.04
N PHE A 173 3.05 5.59 -2.84
CA PHE A 173 2.02 5.57 -3.88
C PHE A 173 2.36 6.32 -5.19
N PRO A 174 2.95 7.53 -5.17
CA PRO A 174 3.22 8.26 -6.41
C PRO A 174 4.26 7.60 -7.30
N ALA A 175 5.25 6.92 -6.72
CA ALA A 175 6.40 6.45 -7.50
C ALA A 175 6.06 5.31 -8.47
N PRO A 176 5.32 4.25 -8.08
CA PRO A 176 4.84 3.25 -9.02
C PRO A 176 3.88 3.83 -10.08
N LEU A 177 3.08 4.84 -9.73
CA LEU A 177 2.21 5.50 -10.70
C LEU A 177 3.01 6.26 -11.76
N LEU A 178 3.99 7.06 -11.34
CA LEU A 178 4.89 7.78 -12.25
C LEU A 178 5.74 6.82 -13.10
N LEU A 179 6.10 5.66 -12.55
CA LEU A 179 6.76 4.57 -13.30
C LEU A 179 5.86 4.00 -14.39
N LEU A 180 4.61 3.65 -14.06
CA LEU A 180 3.63 3.15 -15.04
C LEU A 180 3.31 4.17 -16.14
N LEU A 181 3.30 5.47 -15.80
CA LEU A 181 3.12 6.56 -16.75
C LEU A 181 4.39 6.87 -17.57
N GLY A 182 5.49 6.15 -17.33
CA GLY A 182 6.77 6.35 -18.01
C GLY A 182 7.39 7.72 -17.75
N LYS A 183 7.06 8.38 -16.63
CA LYS A 183 7.57 9.71 -16.27
C LYS A 183 8.90 9.65 -15.55
N GLN A 184 9.11 8.58 -14.78
CA GLN A 184 10.37 8.32 -14.11
C GLN A 184 10.63 6.82 -13.98
N TYR A 185 11.89 6.44 -13.79
CA TYR A 185 12.26 5.10 -13.36
C TYR A 185 13.54 5.16 -12.53
N TYR A 186 13.77 4.09 -11.77
CA TYR A 186 14.94 3.97 -10.92
C TYR A 186 15.84 2.88 -11.46
N GLN A 187 17.15 3.12 -11.44
CA GLN A 187 18.13 2.16 -11.88
C GLN A 187 19.36 2.19 -10.99
N ILE A 188 19.88 1.00 -10.70
CA ILE A 188 21.18 0.82 -10.07
C ILE A 188 21.82 -0.34 -10.81
N SER A 189 23.04 -0.14 -11.33
CA SER A 189 23.73 -1.13 -12.19
C SER A 189 23.71 -2.54 -11.58
N LEU A 190 24.01 -2.66 -10.27
CA LEU A 190 23.96 -3.93 -9.55
C LEU A 190 22.59 -4.61 -9.65
N ILE A 191 21.50 -3.89 -9.36
CA ILE A 191 20.14 -4.44 -9.34
C ILE A 191 19.66 -4.75 -10.76
N ASN A 192 19.97 -3.88 -11.71
CA ASN A 192 19.63 -4.08 -13.11
C ASN A 192 20.29 -5.34 -13.68
N ASN A 193 21.56 -5.59 -13.33
CA ASN A 193 22.29 -6.79 -13.77
C ASN A 193 21.76 -8.06 -13.11
N LEU A 194 21.31 -7.97 -11.85
CA LEU A 194 20.73 -9.12 -11.13
C LEU A 194 19.35 -9.52 -11.66
N VAL A 195 18.53 -8.54 -12.02
CA VAL A 195 17.10 -8.75 -12.30
C VAL A 195 16.76 -8.71 -13.79
N GLY A 196 17.48 -7.89 -14.57
CA GLY A 196 17.31 -7.79 -16.02
C GLY A 196 16.01 -7.10 -16.50
N ASN A 197 15.21 -6.49 -15.61
CA ASN A 197 13.98 -5.79 -16.00
C ASN A 197 13.83 -4.42 -15.31
N LEU A 198 13.58 -3.38 -16.12
CA LEU A 198 13.51 -1.99 -15.66
C LEU A 198 12.40 -1.73 -14.63
N PHE A 199 11.21 -2.31 -14.82
CA PHE A 199 10.09 -2.14 -13.89
C PHE A 199 10.41 -2.82 -12.56
N LEU A 200 10.90 -4.07 -12.59
CA LEU A 200 11.22 -4.78 -11.35
C LEU A 200 12.38 -4.11 -10.60
N SER A 201 13.45 -3.72 -11.28
CA SER A 201 14.55 -2.98 -10.67
C SER A 201 14.07 -1.68 -10.03
N SER A 202 13.19 -0.94 -10.73
CA SER A 202 12.59 0.28 -10.17
C SER A 202 11.77 -0.02 -8.92
N ILE A 203 10.88 -1.02 -8.96
CA ILE A 203 10.03 -1.41 -7.83
C ILE A 203 10.87 -1.74 -6.60
N ILE A 204 11.94 -2.52 -6.77
CA ILE A 204 12.87 -2.89 -5.68
C ILE A 204 13.51 -1.65 -5.06
N ILE A 205 14.08 -0.77 -5.89
CA ILE A 205 14.76 0.45 -5.41
C ILE A 205 13.79 1.36 -4.67
N ILE A 206 12.63 1.63 -5.28
CA ILE A 206 11.58 2.49 -4.73
C ILE A 206 11.07 1.91 -3.39
N PHE A 207 10.89 0.59 -3.29
CA PHE A 207 10.41 -0.06 -2.08
C PHE A 207 11.37 0.18 -0.91
N PHE A 208 12.65 -0.13 -1.07
CA PHE A 208 13.63 0.02 0.01
C PHE A 208 13.89 1.49 0.37
N TYR A 209 13.94 2.39 -0.62
CA TYR A 209 14.06 3.82 -0.37
C TYR A 209 12.90 4.35 0.49
N HIS A 210 11.65 4.08 0.09
CA HIS A 210 10.49 4.56 0.83
C HIS A 210 10.31 3.86 2.19
N LEU A 211 10.81 2.63 2.35
CA LEU A 211 10.85 1.96 3.65
C LEU A 211 11.65 2.78 4.68
N ILE A 212 12.84 3.26 4.26
CA ILE A 212 13.72 4.09 5.09
C ILE A 212 13.11 5.48 5.30
N GLU A 213 12.57 6.10 4.24
CA GLU A 213 11.96 7.43 4.33
C GLU A 213 10.72 7.44 5.24
N ALA A 214 9.87 6.40 5.18
CA ALA A 214 8.73 6.25 6.06
C ALA A 214 9.14 6.11 7.53
N PHE A 215 10.25 5.41 7.80
CA PHE A 215 10.80 5.32 9.15
C PHE A 215 11.22 6.69 9.68
N LEU A 216 11.99 7.45 8.89
CA LEU A 216 12.41 8.81 9.24
C LEU A 216 11.23 9.75 9.44
N LEU A 217 10.23 9.66 8.56
CA LEU A 217 9.01 10.47 8.63
C LEU A 217 8.24 10.21 9.93
N VAL A 218 8.06 8.95 10.32
CA VAL A 218 7.40 8.60 11.59
C VAL A 218 8.23 8.97 12.80
N LEU A 219 9.55 8.78 12.77
CA LEU A 219 10.44 9.20 13.84
C LEU A 219 10.28 10.70 14.11
N CYS A 220 10.35 11.51 13.05
CA CYS A 220 10.24 12.96 13.13
C CYS A 220 8.86 13.45 13.58
N THR A 221 7.79 12.84 13.05
CA THR A 221 6.41 13.33 13.25
C THR A 221 5.72 12.75 14.48
N CYS A 222 5.88 11.44 14.72
CA CYS A 222 5.14 10.71 15.75
C CYS A 222 5.95 10.55 17.05
N VAL A 223 7.28 10.43 16.97
CA VAL A 223 8.13 10.11 18.13
C VAL A 223 8.74 11.37 18.73
N LEU A 224 9.40 12.20 17.92
CA LEU A 224 10.12 13.39 18.41
C LEU A 224 9.19 14.56 18.81
N LYS A 225 7.92 14.54 18.37
CA LYS A 225 6.79 15.43 18.74
C LYS A 225 6.96 16.94 18.57
N LYS A 226 8.17 17.49 18.48
CA LYS A 226 8.40 18.93 18.32
C LYS A 226 8.12 19.36 16.88
N TRP A 227 7.53 20.54 16.70
CA TRP A 227 7.01 20.99 15.40
C TRP A 227 8.11 21.12 14.33
N TYR A 228 9.31 21.57 14.71
CA TYR A 228 10.41 21.80 13.77
C TYR A 228 10.96 20.50 13.17
N TRP A 229 10.87 19.37 13.89
CA TRP A 229 11.23 18.06 13.31
C TRP A 229 10.32 17.66 12.15
N LYS A 230 9.12 18.24 12.03
CA LYS A 230 8.22 17.98 10.90
C LYS A 230 8.71 18.59 9.59
N LEU A 231 9.67 19.52 9.61
CA LEU A 231 10.30 20.08 8.41
C LEU A 231 11.41 19.19 7.85
N LEU A 232 12.04 18.37 8.71
CA LEU A 232 13.19 17.56 8.32
C LEU A 232 12.86 16.55 7.19
N PRO A 233 11.71 15.85 7.19
CA PRO A 233 11.36 14.94 6.09
C PRO A 233 11.31 15.62 4.72
N PHE A 234 10.80 16.85 4.63
CA PHE A 234 10.78 17.61 3.37
C PHE A 234 12.20 17.87 2.87
N ILE A 235 13.08 18.34 3.76
CA ILE A 235 14.48 18.63 3.42
C ILE A 235 15.20 17.36 2.97
N ILE A 236 15.03 16.25 3.70
CA ILE A 236 15.64 14.97 3.35
C ILE A 236 15.14 14.47 2.01
N SER A 237 13.83 14.51 1.75
CA SER A 237 13.25 14.04 0.49
C SER A 237 13.82 14.81 -0.71
N VAL A 238 13.84 16.15 -0.65
CA VAL A 238 14.45 17.00 -1.69
C VAL A 238 15.92 16.64 -1.92
N ILE A 239 16.73 16.54 -0.85
CA ILE A 239 18.16 16.23 -0.97
C ILE A 239 18.38 14.86 -1.61
N VAL A 240 17.63 13.84 -1.19
CA VAL A 240 17.76 12.48 -1.72
C VAL A 240 17.37 12.42 -3.18
N GLN A 241 16.25 13.02 -3.57
CA GLN A 241 15.81 13.01 -4.98
C GLN A 241 16.78 13.75 -5.90
N ILE A 242 17.32 14.91 -5.49
CA ILE A 242 18.37 15.62 -6.23
C ILE A 242 19.63 14.74 -6.35
N SER A 243 20.02 14.08 -5.27
CA SER A 243 21.19 13.19 -5.26
C SER A 243 20.98 12.00 -6.20
N PHE A 244 19.80 11.38 -6.19
CA PHE A 244 19.47 10.29 -7.09
C PHE A 244 19.51 10.69 -8.56
N VAL A 245 19.05 11.90 -8.92
CA VAL A 245 19.20 12.41 -10.29
C VAL A 245 20.67 12.62 -10.65
N LYS A 246 21.45 13.27 -9.77
CA LYS A 246 22.88 13.51 -10.01
C LYS A 246 23.70 12.22 -10.17
N MET A 247 23.30 11.16 -9.45
CA MET A 247 23.93 9.86 -9.51
C MET A 247 23.39 8.96 -10.65
N ASN A 248 22.47 9.47 -11.48
CA ASN A 248 21.76 8.69 -12.50
C ASN A 248 21.00 7.46 -11.95
N ILE A 249 20.62 7.51 -10.67
CA ILE A 249 19.76 6.51 -10.02
C ILE A 249 18.30 6.76 -10.38
N LEU A 250 17.84 8.00 -10.28
CA LEU A 250 16.52 8.44 -10.73
C LEU A 250 16.64 9.06 -12.12
N ILE A 251 15.97 8.47 -13.10
CA ILE A 251 15.89 9.02 -14.45
C ILE A 251 14.49 9.54 -14.69
N ILE A 252 14.43 10.78 -15.16
CA ILE A 252 13.20 11.48 -15.53
C ILE A 252 13.08 11.50 -17.06
N LYS A 253 11.89 11.16 -17.59
CA LYS A 253 11.63 10.99 -19.03
C LYS A 253 10.40 11.77 -19.49
N ASN A 254 10.19 11.82 -20.82
CA ASN A 254 8.95 12.28 -21.45
C ASN A 254 8.53 13.70 -21.03
N SER A 255 9.49 14.64 -21.15
CA SER A 255 9.36 16.05 -20.78
C SER A 255 8.87 16.30 -19.34
N TRP A 256 8.92 15.30 -18.48
CA TRP A 256 8.65 15.44 -17.06
C TRP A 256 9.80 16.20 -16.40
N SER A 257 9.49 17.02 -15.40
CA SER A 257 10.50 17.82 -14.69
C SER A 257 10.73 17.28 -13.29
N LEU A 258 11.96 17.42 -12.78
CA LEU A 258 12.28 17.10 -11.38
C LEU A 258 11.41 17.90 -10.41
N VAL A 259 11.08 19.15 -10.77
CA VAL A 259 10.22 20.01 -9.96
C VAL A 259 8.84 19.37 -9.75
N TYR A 260 8.25 18.77 -10.78
CA TYR A 260 6.95 18.10 -10.65
C TYR A 260 7.04 16.86 -9.76
N THR A 261 8.11 16.05 -9.90
CA THR A 261 8.34 14.90 -9.00
C THR A 261 8.46 15.35 -7.54
N LEU A 262 9.26 16.39 -7.27
CA LEU A 262 9.43 16.94 -5.92
C LEU A 262 8.10 17.43 -5.36
N LEU A 263 7.35 18.25 -6.11
CA LEU A 263 6.06 18.77 -5.66
C LEU A 263 5.07 17.65 -5.29
N ILE A 264 5.04 16.56 -6.07
CA ILE A 264 4.21 15.41 -5.76
C ILE A 264 4.67 14.73 -4.46
N TYR A 265 5.96 14.42 -4.30
CA TYR A 265 6.42 13.77 -3.07
C TYR A 265 6.20 14.64 -1.82
N GLU A 266 6.49 15.94 -1.90
CA GLU A 266 6.25 16.85 -0.77
C GLU A 266 4.76 16.98 -0.43
N LEU A 267 3.87 16.94 -1.43
CA LEU A 267 2.43 16.91 -1.20
C LEU A 267 2.03 15.66 -0.41
N PHE A 268 2.56 14.49 -0.74
CA PHE A 268 2.23 13.25 -0.04
C PHE A 268 2.82 13.21 1.38
N ILE A 269 4.01 13.78 1.61
CA ILE A 269 4.56 14.00 2.96
C ILE A 269 3.64 14.92 3.77
N ALA A 270 3.18 16.03 3.18
CA ALA A 270 2.25 16.96 3.82
C ALA A 270 0.91 16.29 4.16
N ILE A 271 0.35 15.48 3.24
CA ILE A 271 -0.86 14.69 3.46
C ILE A 271 -0.68 13.77 4.66
N PHE A 272 0.43 13.04 4.75
CA PHE A 272 0.72 12.19 5.89
C PHE A 272 0.76 12.98 7.21
N ILE A 273 1.47 14.11 7.25
CA ILE A 273 1.58 14.95 8.45
C ILE A 273 0.19 15.46 8.89
N LEU A 274 -0.68 15.82 7.93
CA LEU A 274 -2.05 16.21 8.22
C LEU A 274 -2.85 15.03 8.81
N ILE A 275 -2.75 13.85 8.20
CA ILE A 275 -3.41 12.63 8.71
C ILE A 275 -2.92 12.34 10.15
N GLU A 276 -1.61 12.33 10.41
CA GLU A 276 -1.05 12.13 11.75
C GLU A 276 -1.59 13.13 12.77
N LYS A 277 -1.67 14.41 12.39
CA LYS A 277 -2.12 15.50 13.25
C LYS A 277 -3.61 15.41 13.62
N TYR A 278 -4.46 14.94 12.70
CA TYR A 278 -5.93 14.97 12.89
C TYR A 278 -6.54 13.60 13.21
N THR A 279 -5.78 12.51 13.15
CA THR A 279 -6.30 11.15 13.35
C THR A 279 -5.64 10.44 14.53
N LEU A 280 -6.32 9.41 15.07
CA LEU A 280 -5.86 8.60 16.20
C LEU A 280 -5.31 9.43 17.39
N LYS A 281 -5.98 10.52 17.74
CA LYS A 281 -5.62 11.32 18.91
C LYS A 281 -5.88 10.52 20.20
N PRO A 282 -4.95 10.52 21.17
CA PRO A 282 -5.18 9.97 22.49
C PRO A 282 -6.36 10.68 23.13
N ASP A 283 -7.29 9.92 23.70
CA ASP A 283 -8.33 10.47 24.54
C ASP A 283 -7.83 10.47 25.99
N PHE A 284 -7.27 11.60 26.43
CA PHE A 284 -6.67 11.72 27.76
C PHE A 284 -7.69 11.60 28.89
N SER A 285 -9.00 11.63 28.59
CA SER A 285 -10.06 11.38 29.56
C SER A 285 -10.13 9.92 30.03
N LYS A 286 -9.60 8.98 29.25
CA LYS A 286 -9.60 7.53 29.55
C LYS A 286 -8.31 7.01 30.18
N LEU A 287 -7.40 7.90 30.55
CA LEU A 287 -6.10 7.58 31.17
C LEU A 287 -6.08 7.85 32.69
N LYS A 288 -7.25 8.06 33.30
CA LYS A 288 -7.43 8.15 34.75
C LYS A 288 -8.02 6.84 35.28
#